data_AF-A0A7V9FFZ6-F1
#
_entry.id   AF-A0A7V9FFZ6-F1
#
_cell.length_a   1.000
_cell.length_b   1.000
_cell.length_c   1.000
_cell.angle_alpha   90.00
_cell.angle_beta   90.00
_cell.angle_gamma   90.00
#
_symmetry.space_group_name_H-M   'P 1'
#
loop_
_entity.id
_entity.type
_entity.pdbx_description
1 polymer ?
#
loop_
_entity_poly.entity_id
_entity_poly.type
_entity_poly.pdbx_seq_one_letter_code
_entity_poly.pdbx_strand_id
1 'polypeptide(L)'
;MYRQDAVSSPVSCRILAATGLLTLLACGGDSPNEPPDVPYGQTSMVYILNPAINDANAVPVSTPGSARSAVAISVEDGPSGNTGASGDLMLGPLSAGSKTVTFADGSGSGTLSLDIAQGDLREVAVAFGGSGAAVMANLRYGFGGEVVEIAAATPVSEVNAALARSNVIVFLRSGTYSGDLDFSGSNVTLFGEGPQGGTVTIDGNVTVNGSGNRIRGARILGNLSLIGSGAGITYSRVGGAVAVSGSDAVLLNNGFCGAATISGSGLLALGNAGLQPIAPPAGGC
;
A
#
# COMPACT_ATOMS: atom_id res chain seq x y z
N MET A 1 -16.92 -44.85 -7.87
CA MET A 1 -16.41 -43.98 -8.94
C MET A 1 -16.50 -42.54 -8.43
N TYR A 2 -15.52 -42.13 -7.62
CA TYR A 2 -15.48 -40.80 -6.96
C TYR A 2 -14.36 -40.00 -7.65
N ARG A 3 -14.73 -38.92 -8.34
CA ARG A 3 -13.78 -37.92 -8.83
C ARG A 3 -13.32 -37.10 -7.62
N GLN A 4 -12.03 -37.10 -7.34
CA GLN A 4 -11.38 -36.06 -6.57
C GLN A 4 -11.05 -34.93 -7.54
N ASP A 5 -11.78 -33.82 -7.43
CA ASP A 5 -11.39 -32.57 -8.05
C ASP A 5 -10.26 -31.97 -7.20
N ALA A 6 -9.13 -31.72 -7.85
CA ALA A 6 -7.97 -31.09 -7.25
C ALA A 6 -8.29 -29.62 -6.92
N VAL A 7 -8.35 -29.32 -5.61
CA VAL A 7 -8.27 -27.95 -5.12
C VAL A 7 -6.83 -27.48 -5.33
N SER A 8 -6.62 -26.54 -6.24
CA SER A 8 -5.36 -25.82 -6.39
C SER A 8 -5.07 -25.06 -5.09
N SER A 9 -4.03 -25.48 -4.36
CA SER A 9 -3.51 -24.74 -3.20
C SER A 9 -3.03 -23.34 -3.64
N PRO A 10 -3.30 -22.28 -2.87
CA PRO A 10 -2.58 -21.02 -3.03
C PRO A 10 -1.11 -21.25 -2.66
N VAL A 11 -0.21 -20.64 -3.42
CA VAL A 11 1.24 -20.77 -3.23
C VAL A 11 1.60 -20.10 -1.90
N SER A 12 1.70 -20.90 -0.84
CA SER A 12 2.28 -20.48 0.43
C SER A 12 3.74 -20.05 0.23
N CYS A 13 4.07 -18.90 0.83
CA CYS A 13 5.41 -18.37 1.07
C CYS A 13 6.46 -19.48 1.15
N ARG A 14 7.22 -19.71 0.07
CA ARG A 14 8.34 -20.66 0.09
C ARG A 14 9.51 -19.99 0.80
N ILE A 15 9.55 -20.14 2.11
CA ILE A 15 10.73 -19.87 2.92
C ILE A 15 11.82 -20.84 2.45
N LEU A 16 12.79 -20.37 1.67
CA LEU A 16 14.05 -21.10 1.48
C LEU A 16 14.85 -20.94 2.77
N ALA A 17 14.59 -21.83 3.74
CA ALA A 17 15.40 -21.94 4.95
C ALA A 17 16.74 -22.60 4.59
N ALA A 18 17.74 -21.78 4.26
CA ALA A 18 19.14 -22.19 4.30
C ALA A 18 19.80 -21.52 5.52
N THR A 19 20.28 -22.36 6.42
CA THR A 19 21.00 -22.04 7.67
C THR A 19 21.96 -20.85 7.55
N GLY A 20 21.75 -19.81 8.36
CA GLY A 20 22.74 -18.78 8.68
C GLY A 20 22.87 -17.59 7.72
N LEU A 21 21.89 -17.31 6.86
CA LEU A 21 21.90 -16.19 5.91
C LEU A 21 20.73 -15.22 6.16
N LEU A 22 20.94 -13.91 5.93
CA LEU A 22 19.85 -12.92 5.84
C LEU A 22 18.77 -13.43 4.88
N THR A 23 17.56 -13.64 5.38
CA THR A 23 16.42 -14.07 4.57
C THR A 23 15.94 -12.90 3.72
N LEU A 24 16.25 -12.94 2.41
CA LEU A 24 15.65 -12.05 1.42
C LEU A 24 14.19 -12.48 1.20
N LEU A 25 13.25 -11.56 1.41
CA LEU A 25 11.82 -11.76 1.22
C LEU A 25 11.39 -11.14 -0.12
N ALA A 26 10.67 -11.92 -0.91
CA ALA A 26 9.98 -11.47 -2.10
C ALA A 26 8.54 -12.03 -2.05
N CYS A 27 7.56 -11.15 -1.90
CA CYS A 27 6.15 -11.50 -1.81
C CYS A 27 5.34 -10.65 -2.81
N GLY A 28 4.66 -11.29 -3.76
CA GLY A 28 3.69 -10.63 -4.64
C GLY A 28 2.26 -10.90 -4.17
N GLY A 29 1.37 -9.93 -4.34
CA GLY A 29 -0.07 -10.08 -4.09
C GLY A 29 -0.76 -10.78 -5.27
N ASP A 30 -1.41 -11.91 -4.98
CA ASP A 30 -2.15 -12.68 -5.99
C ASP A 30 -3.53 -12.06 -6.32
N SER A 31 -3.94 -11.02 -5.59
CA SER A 31 -5.23 -10.34 -5.76
C SER A 31 -5.09 -8.83 -5.57
N PRO A 32 -5.84 -8.00 -6.34
CA PRO A 32 -5.72 -6.54 -6.29
C PRO A 32 -6.10 -5.96 -4.93
N ASN A 33 -6.64 -6.79 -4.05
CA ASN A 33 -7.09 -6.43 -2.72
C ASN A 33 -6.20 -7.01 -1.61
N GLU A 34 -5.05 -7.61 -1.95
CA GLU A 34 -4.13 -8.23 -1.01
C GLU A 34 -2.78 -7.52 -1.08
N PRO A 35 -2.54 -6.45 -0.29
CA PRO A 35 -1.19 -5.88 -0.23
C PRO A 35 -0.15 -6.91 0.18
N PRO A 36 1.08 -6.69 -0.30
CA PRO A 36 2.18 -7.53 0.09
C PRO A 36 2.48 -7.34 1.58
N ASP A 37 2.93 -8.43 2.21
CA ASP A 37 3.41 -8.41 3.59
C ASP A 37 4.65 -7.54 3.69
N VAL A 38 4.66 -6.60 4.63
CA VAL A 38 5.77 -5.68 4.85
C VAL A 38 6.16 -5.74 6.32
N PRO A 39 7.32 -6.32 6.65
CA PRO A 39 7.84 -6.28 8.00
C PRO A 39 8.08 -4.84 8.43
N TYR A 40 7.49 -4.48 9.56
CA TYR A 40 7.66 -3.17 10.16
C TYR A 40 9.14 -2.88 10.50
N GLY A 41 9.61 -1.66 10.25
CA GLY A 41 10.98 -1.21 10.55
C GLY A 41 12.08 -1.74 9.63
N GLN A 42 11.73 -2.62 8.67
CA GLN A 42 12.68 -3.13 7.68
C GLN A 42 12.74 -2.17 6.47
N THR A 43 13.96 -1.82 6.05
CA THR A 43 14.17 -1.11 4.78
C THR A 43 13.62 -1.96 3.63
N SER A 44 12.54 -1.51 3.00
CA SER A 44 11.76 -2.30 2.05
C SER A 44 11.12 -1.43 0.98
N MET A 45 10.84 -2.04 -0.17
CA MET A 45 10.14 -1.40 -1.27
C MET A 45 9.00 -2.26 -1.75
N VAL A 46 7.85 -1.65 -1.93
CA VAL A 46 6.68 -2.23 -2.59
C VAL A 46 6.54 -1.56 -3.94
N TYR A 47 6.60 -2.36 -5.00
CA TYR A 47 6.34 -1.91 -6.35
C TYR A 47 4.88 -2.16 -6.71
N ILE A 48 4.29 -1.25 -7.47
CA ILE A 48 2.95 -1.37 -8.07
C ILE A 48 3.13 -1.09 -9.55
N LEU A 49 3.12 -2.14 -10.36
CA LEU A 49 3.39 -2.08 -11.79
C LEU A 49 2.12 -1.76 -12.57
N ASN A 50 2.26 -0.76 -13.42
CA ASN A 50 1.25 -0.29 -14.37
C ASN A 50 -0.15 -0.20 -13.75
N PRO A 51 -0.31 0.49 -12.60
CA PRO A 51 -1.64 0.69 -12.04
C PRO A 51 -2.47 1.52 -13.01
N ALA A 52 -3.75 1.16 -13.16
CA ALA A 52 -4.67 1.98 -13.92
C ALA A 52 -4.77 3.38 -13.27
N ILE A 53 -4.78 4.41 -14.11
CA ILE A 53 -5.02 5.78 -13.67
C ILE A 53 -6.53 5.91 -13.43
N ASN A 54 -6.95 6.29 -12.23
CA ASN A 54 -8.36 6.54 -11.97
C ASN A 54 -8.79 7.88 -12.59
N ASP A 55 -10.04 8.01 -13.00
CA ASP A 55 -10.60 9.22 -13.61
C ASP A 55 -10.53 10.44 -12.67
N ALA A 56 -10.54 10.19 -11.36
CA ALA A 56 -10.40 11.23 -10.35
C ALA A 56 -8.98 11.81 -10.25
N ASN A 57 -7.98 11.17 -10.88
CA ASN A 57 -6.60 11.64 -10.85
C ASN A 57 -6.47 13.01 -11.52
N ALA A 58 -5.95 13.98 -10.78
CA ALA A 58 -5.83 15.37 -11.20
C ALA A 58 -4.38 15.79 -11.49
N VAL A 59 -3.41 14.88 -11.39
CA VAL A 59 -1.98 15.16 -11.60
C VAL A 59 -1.42 14.41 -12.82
N PRO A 60 -0.56 15.01 -13.64
CA PRO A 60 0.08 14.31 -14.75
C PRO A 60 0.94 13.15 -14.23
N VAL A 61 0.76 11.96 -14.80
CA VAL A 61 1.58 10.78 -14.53
C VAL A 61 1.97 10.10 -15.83
N SER A 62 3.06 9.33 -15.81
CA SER A 62 3.46 8.52 -16.96
C SER A 62 2.37 7.50 -17.33
N THR A 63 2.18 7.30 -18.63
CA THR A 63 1.21 6.31 -19.13
C THR A 63 1.64 4.89 -18.75
N PRO A 64 0.78 4.11 -18.07
CA PRO A 64 1.05 2.71 -17.78
C PRO A 64 1.25 1.89 -19.06
N GLY A 65 2.17 0.92 -19.02
CA GLY A 65 2.20 -0.17 -19.98
C GLY A 65 1.14 -1.24 -19.67
N SER A 66 1.19 -2.35 -20.40
CA SER A 66 0.18 -3.43 -20.29
C SER A 66 0.61 -4.58 -19.36
N ALA A 67 1.92 -4.84 -19.24
CA ALA A 67 2.43 -5.95 -18.43
C ALA A 67 2.33 -5.61 -16.94
N ARG A 68 1.52 -6.36 -16.20
CA ARG A 68 1.42 -6.24 -14.73
C ARG A 68 2.00 -7.46 -14.04
N SER A 69 1.63 -8.64 -14.50
CA SER A 69 2.03 -9.91 -13.88
C SER A 69 3.31 -10.47 -14.48
N ALA A 70 4.04 -11.24 -13.67
CA ALA A 70 5.27 -11.94 -14.03
C ALA A 70 6.41 -11.01 -14.51
N VAL A 71 6.31 -9.69 -14.26
CA VAL A 71 7.37 -8.74 -14.52
C VAL A 71 8.47 -8.99 -13.48
N ALA A 72 9.67 -9.30 -13.96
CA ALA A 72 10.83 -9.47 -13.10
C ALA A 72 11.30 -8.10 -12.63
N ILE A 73 11.48 -7.95 -11.31
CA ILE A 73 12.01 -6.75 -10.68
C ILE A 73 13.25 -7.15 -9.88
N SER A 74 14.37 -6.48 -10.12
CA SER A 74 15.61 -6.69 -9.38
C SER A 74 16.20 -5.36 -8.94
N VAL A 75 16.66 -5.29 -7.70
CA VAL A 75 17.36 -4.12 -7.16
C VAL A 75 18.86 -4.38 -7.12
N GLU A 76 19.64 -3.40 -7.54
CA GLU A 76 21.11 -3.41 -7.47
C GLU A 76 21.61 -3.74 -6.06
N ASP A 77 22.47 -4.75 -5.95
CA ASP A 77 22.97 -5.33 -4.70
C ASP A 77 21.86 -5.71 -3.71
N GLY A 78 20.71 -6.16 -4.22
CA GLY A 78 19.51 -6.40 -3.44
C GLY A 78 18.71 -7.64 -3.87
N PRO A 79 17.54 -7.84 -3.26
CA PRO A 79 16.59 -8.86 -3.65
C PRO A 79 16.03 -8.65 -5.06
N SER A 80 15.46 -9.73 -5.60
CA SER A 80 14.68 -9.72 -6.83
C SER A 80 13.47 -10.64 -6.70
N GLY A 81 12.48 -10.46 -7.56
CA GLY A 81 11.27 -11.27 -7.61
C GLY A 81 10.43 -10.96 -8.83
N ASN A 82 9.28 -11.60 -8.94
CA ASN A 82 8.31 -11.37 -10.00
C ASN A 82 7.01 -10.83 -9.42
N THR A 83 6.38 -9.89 -10.12
CA THR A 83 5.08 -9.37 -9.72
C THR A 83 3.98 -10.43 -9.78
N GLY A 84 3.05 -10.35 -8.83
CA GLY A 84 1.83 -11.16 -8.82
C GLY A 84 0.84 -10.77 -9.91
N ALA A 85 -0.33 -11.40 -9.94
CA ALA A 85 -1.39 -11.10 -10.91
C ALA A 85 -1.82 -9.62 -10.87
N SER A 86 -1.71 -8.99 -9.70
CA SER A 86 -2.12 -7.62 -9.45
C SER A 86 -1.03 -6.60 -9.74
N GLY A 87 0.15 -7.05 -10.16
CA GLY A 87 1.27 -6.20 -10.50
C GLY A 87 2.04 -5.65 -9.30
N ASP A 88 1.81 -6.15 -8.10
CA ASP A 88 2.57 -5.75 -6.93
C ASP A 88 3.67 -6.76 -6.56
N LEU A 89 4.71 -6.24 -5.91
CA LEU A 89 5.82 -7.01 -5.35
C LEU A 89 6.47 -6.23 -4.22
N MET A 90 6.61 -6.85 -3.05
CA MET A 90 7.49 -6.37 -1.98
C MET A 90 8.87 -7.01 -2.10
N LEU A 91 9.89 -6.18 -1.99
CA LEU A 91 11.30 -6.55 -1.94
C LEU A 91 11.94 -5.98 -0.66
N GLY A 92 12.56 -6.85 0.12
CA GLY A 92 13.34 -6.47 1.31
C GLY A 92 14.08 -7.67 1.94
N PRO A 93 15.04 -7.44 2.85
CA PRO A 93 15.60 -6.15 3.21
C PRO A 93 16.43 -5.52 2.08
N LEU A 94 16.52 -4.19 2.08
CA LEU A 94 17.34 -3.41 1.16
C LEU A 94 18.42 -2.62 1.91
N SER A 95 19.58 -2.44 1.27
CA SER A 95 20.60 -1.50 1.73
C SER A 95 20.24 -0.07 1.31
N ALA A 96 20.53 0.89 2.18
CA ALA A 96 20.40 2.31 1.84
C ALA A 96 21.38 2.72 0.73
N GLY A 97 21.05 3.77 0.00
CA GLY A 97 21.85 4.32 -1.10
C GLY A 97 21.02 4.54 -2.36
N SER A 98 21.68 5.08 -3.40
CA SER A 98 21.09 5.17 -4.74
C SER A 98 21.12 3.79 -5.37
N LYS A 99 19.96 3.27 -5.77
CA LYS A 99 19.79 1.92 -6.29
C LYS A 99 19.22 1.96 -7.69
N THR A 100 19.89 1.27 -8.61
CA THR A 100 19.29 0.92 -9.90
C THR A 100 18.29 -0.22 -9.70
N VAL A 101 17.05 0.01 -10.10
CA VAL A 101 15.99 -1.00 -10.14
C VAL A 101 15.74 -1.35 -11.59
N THR A 102 15.82 -2.63 -11.92
CA THR A 102 15.55 -3.14 -13.26
C THR A 102 14.20 -3.83 -13.29
N PHE A 103 13.40 -3.52 -14.32
CA PHE A 103 12.13 -4.14 -14.64
C PHE A 103 12.29 -4.85 -15.97
N ALA A 104 11.88 -6.11 -16.07
CA ALA A 104 12.01 -6.89 -17.28
C ALA A 104 10.81 -7.81 -17.50
N ASP A 105 10.42 -7.95 -18.76
CA ASP A 105 9.46 -8.96 -19.22
C ASP A 105 9.92 -9.56 -20.55
N GLY A 106 9.06 -10.35 -21.21
CA GLY A 106 9.40 -10.94 -22.50
C GLY A 106 9.57 -9.93 -23.66
N SER A 107 9.22 -8.66 -23.46
CA SER A 107 9.29 -7.60 -24.47
C SER A 107 10.53 -6.70 -24.33
N GLY A 108 11.16 -6.68 -23.16
CA GLY A 108 12.40 -5.93 -22.94
C GLY A 108 12.71 -5.67 -21.47
N SER A 109 13.63 -4.73 -21.24
CA SER A 109 13.96 -4.21 -19.91
C SER A 109 13.96 -2.67 -19.85
N GLY A 110 13.62 -2.13 -18.68
CA GLY A 110 13.75 -0.71 -18.34
C GLY A 110 14.27 -0.54 -16.91
N THR A 111 14.83 0.62 -16.60
CA THR A 111 15.43 0.89 -15.29
C THR A 111 14.94 2.17 -14.65
N LEU A 112 14.99 2.22 -13.32
CA LEU A 112 14.80 3.42 -12.50
C LEU A 112 15.99 3.56 -11.55
N SER A 113 16.36 4.79 -11.21
CA SER A 113 17.23 5.05 -10.06
C SER A 113 16.38 5.56 -8.90
N LEU A 114 16.52 4.94 -7.74
CA LEU A 114 15.77 5.28 -6.52
C LEU A 114 16.74 5.42 -5.35
N ASP A 115 16.70 6.56 -4.68
CA ASP A 115 17.47 6.78 -3.45
C ASP A 115 16.71 6.21 -2.25
N ILE A 116 17.27 5.18 -1.61
CA ILE A 116 16.67 4.49 -0.47
C ILE A 116 17.37 4.94 0.81
N ALA A 117 16.64 5.46 1.80
CA ALA A 117 17.22 5.72 3.12
C ALA A 117 17.07 4.50 4.04
N GLN A 118 17.94 4.42 5.05
CA GLN A 118 17.87 3.35 6.04
C GLN A 118 16.53 3.42 6.80
N GLY A 119 15.86 2.27 6.92
CA GLY A 119 14.55 2.19 7.59
C GLY A 119 13.43 2.86 6.80
N ASP A 120 13.59 3.09 5.49
CA ASP A 120 12.46 3.49 4.65
C ASP A 120 11.63 2.25 4.30
N LEU A 121 10.30 2.36 4.44
CA LEU A 121 9.41 1.68 3.52
C LEU A 121 9.05 2.64 2.39
N ARG A 122 9.09 2.15 1.15
CA ARG A 122 8.57 2.88 0.00
C ARG A 122 7.50 2.11 -0.74
N GLU A 123 6.51 2.83 -1.24
CA GLU A 123 5.53 2.33 -2.19
C GLU A 123 5.71 3.11 -3.49
N VAL A 124 6.10 2.40 -4.56
CA VAL A 124 6.45 3.01 -5.84
C VAL A 124 5.53 2.46 -6.92
N ALA A 125 4.67 3.34 -7.45
CA ALA A 125 3.92 3.05 -8.65
C ALA A 125 4.81 3.30 -9.87
N VAL A 126 4.89 2.32 -10.77
CA VAL A 126 5.80 2.34 -11.91
C VAL A 126 5.03 2.12 -13.20
N ALA A 127 5.20 3.03 -14.16
CA ALA A 127 4.85 2.80 -15.55
C ALA A 127 6.00 2.08 -16.23
N PHE A 128 5.79 0.85 -16.69
CA PHE A 128 6.77 0.02 -17.39
C PHE A 128 6.21 -0.45 -18.73
N GLY A 129 6.91 -0.13 -19.82
CA GLY A 129 6.47 -0.43 -21.19
C GLY A 129 7.40 -1.35 -21.98
N GLY A 130 8.16 -2.22 -21.30
CA GLY A 130 9.12 -3.12 -21.94
C GLY A 130 10.48 -2.46 -22.22
N SER A 131 10.52 -1.28 -22.83
CA SER A 131 11.78 -0.59 -23.15
C SER A 131 12.17 0.54 -22.19
N GLY A 132 11.35 0.81 -21.18
CA GLY A 132 11.54 1.92 -20.24
C GLY A 132 10.63 1.81 -19.02
N ALA A 133 11.08 2.42 -17.93
CA ALA A 133 10.35 2.52 -16.67
C ALA A 133 10.30 3.99 -16.22
N ALA A 134 9.18 4.41 -15.63
CA ALA A 134 8.98 5.75 -15.09
C ALA A 134 8.20 5.70 -13.77
N VAL A 135 8.54 6.56 -12.82
CA VAL A 135 7.81 6.69 -11.55
C VAL A 135 6.50 7.42 -11.79
N MET A 136 5.39 6.80 -11.39
CA MET A 136 4.07 7.42 -11.35
C MET A 136 3.75 7.98 -9.95
N ALA A 137 4.21 7.28 -8.91
CA ALA A 137 4.09 7.69 -7.51
C ALA A 137 5.28 7.14 -6.72
N ASN A 138 5.77 7.88 -5.73
CA ASN A 138 6.83 7.42 -4.83
C ASN A 138 6.51 7.92 -3.42
N LEU A 139 6.04 7.00 -2.59
CA LEU A 139 5.54 7.30 -1.26
C LEU A 139 6.52 6.75 -0.26
N ARG A 140 6.96 7.62 0.64
CA ARG A 140 7.99 7.31 1.61
C ARG A 140 7.39 7.30 3.00
N TYR A 141 7.57 6.18 3.68
CA TYR A 141 7.28 5.99 5.09
C TYR A 141 8.62 5.95 5.82
N GLY A 142 9.04 7.08 6.38
CA GLY A 142 10.26 7.13 7.16
C GLY A 142 10.01 6.51 8.53
N PHE A 143 10.58 5.34 8.84
CA PHE A 143 10.47 4.73 10.17
C PHE A 143 11.41 5.34 11.23
N GLY A 144 12.07 6.46 10.93
CA GLY A 144 12.98 7.16 11.85
C GLY A 144 12.30 8.04 12.91
N GLY A 145 10.96 8.06 12.97
CA GLY A 145 10.18 8.83 13.93
C GLY A 145 9.79 8.03 15.18
N GLU A 146 9.02 8.66 16.07
CA GLU A 146 8.43 7.96 17.21
C GLU A 146 7.37 6.96 16.74
N VAL A 147 7.33 5.81 17.41
CA VAL A 147 6.44 4.69 17.09
C VAL A 147 5.59 4.39 18.31
N VAL A 148 4.28 4.43 18.11
CA VAL A 148 3.30 4.01 19.11
C VAL A 148 2.66 2.72 18.60
N GLU A 149 3.09 1.60 19.18
CA GLU A 149 2.49 0.29 18.94
C GLU A 149 1.23 0.13 19.80
N ILE A 150 0.12 -0.25 19.19
CA ILE A 150 -1.18 -0.34 19.83
C ILE A 150 -1.78 -1.71 19.58
N ALA A 151 -2.20 -2.40 20.64
CA ALA A 151 -2.91 -3.67 20.54
C ALA A 151 -4.42 -3.45 20.32
N ALA A 152 -5.11 -4.41 19.69
CA ALA A 152 -6.55 -4.29 19.40
C ALA A 152 -7.44 -4.11 20.65
N ALA A 153 -6.97 -4.53 21.84
CA ALA A 153 -7.69 -4.35 23.10
C ALA A 153 -7.54 -2.95 23.71
N THR A 154 -6.71 -2.07 23.12
CA THR A 154 -6.51 -0.70 23.60
C THR A 154 -7.79 0.12 23.41
N PRO A 155 -8.25 0.87 24.44
CA PRO A 155 -9.43 1.73 24.31
C PRO A 155 -9.27 2.74 23.17
N VAL A 156 -10.36 2.98 22.41
CA VAL A 156 -10.34 3.91 21.27
C VAL A 156 -9.90 5.33 21.66
N SER A 157 -10.13 5.75 22.91
CA SER A 157 -9.65 7.03 23.43
C SER A 157 -8.12 7.13 23.44
N GLU A 158 -7.41 6.03 23.71
CA GLU A 158 -5.95 5.99 23.70
C GLU A 158 -5.42 5.90 22.26
N VAL A 159 -6.12 5.19 21.37
CA VAL A 159 -5.83 5.21 19.92
C VAL A 159 -5.92 6.64 19.39
N ASN A 160 -7.02 7.34 19.70
CA ASN A 160 -7.22 8.72 19.28
C ASN A 160 -6.22 9.69 19.94
N ALA A 161 -5.80 9.42 21.18
CA ALA A 161 -4.73 10.20 21.80
C ALA A 161 -3.39 10.06 21.04
N ALA A 162 -3.09 8.87 20.50
CA ALA A 162 -1.92 8.66 19.65
C ALA A 162 -2.07 9.37 18.29
N LEU A 163 -3.25 9.28 17.65
CA LEU A 163 -3.55 9.90 16.36
C LEU A 163 -3.66 11.44 16.42
N ALA A 164 -3.89 12.01 17.61
CA ALA A 164 -3.90 13.45 17.85
C ALA A 164 -2.50 14.08 17.89
N ARG A 165 -1.46 13.26 18.02
CA ARG A 165 -0.06 13.73 18.01
C ARG A 165 0.43 13.88 16.58
N SER A 166 1.38 14.79 16.35
CA SER A 166 2.01 14.98 15.04
C SER A 166 3.35 14.25 14.92
N ASN A 167 3.76 13.93 13.69
CA ASN A 167 5.06 13.31 13.36
C ASN A 167 5.30 11.96 14.06
N VAL A 168 4.27 11.11 14.10
CA VAL A 168 4.30 9.81 14.77
C VAL A 168 3.84 8.71 13.82
N ILE A 169 4.37 7.51 14.02
CA ILE A 169 3.84 6.29 13.42
C ILE A 169 2.98 5.58 14.46
N VAL A 170 1.72 5.37 14.14
CA VAL A 170 0.81 4.54 14.92
C VAL A 170 0.75 3.17 14.26
N PHE A 171 1.38 2.18 14.88
CA PHE A 171 1.38 0.81 14.41
C PHE A 171 0.26 0.03 15.11
N LEU A 172 -0.76 -0.36 14.35
CA LEU A 172 -1.87 -1.15 14.86
C LEU A 172 -1.57 -2.63 14.67
N ARG A 173 -1.57 -3.39 15.76
CA ARG A 173 -1.52 -4.85 15.73
C ARG A 173 -2.80 -5.43 15.13
N SER A 174 -2.69 -6.65 14.62
CA SER A 174 -3.79 -7.47 14.15
C SER A 174 -4.94 -7.50 15.15
N GLY A 175 -6.15 -7.25 14.66
CA GLY A 175 -7.38 -7.31 15.43
C GLY A 175 -8.40 -6.25 15.01
N THR A 176 -9.45 -6.13 15.82
CA THR A 176 -10.54 -5.17 15.58
C THR A 176 -10.49 -4.05 16.61
N TYR A 177 -10.53 -2.81 16.11
CA TYR A 177 -10.57 -1.58 16.88
C TYR A 177 -11.97 -0.99 16.74
N SER A 178 -12.77 -1.03 17.80
CA SER A 178 -14.14 -0.51 17.78
C SER A 178 -14.21 0.96 18.17
N GLY A 179 -14.97 1.73 17.39
CA GLY A 179 -15.16 3.17 17.58
C GLY A 179 -14.51 4.00 16.49
N ASP A 180 -14.91 5.27 16.45
CA ASP A 180 -14.43 6.22 15.43
C ASP A 180 -12.98 6.64 15.70
N LEU A 181 -12.18 6.72 14.64
CA LEU A 181 -10.81 7.23 14.69
C LEU A 181 -10.72 8.66 14.14
N ASP A 182 -10.02 9.53 14.85
CA ASP A 182 -9.79 10.93 14.45
C ASP A 182 -8.29 11.26 14.40
N PHE A 183 -7.80 11.51 13.19
CA PHE A 183 -6.44 11.98 12.95
C PHE A 183 -6.43 13.50 12.98
N SER A 184 -6.44 14.05 14.20
CA SER A 184 -6.31 15.50 14.42
C SER A 184 -4.85 15.97 14.40
N GLY A 185 -3.88 15.08 14.64
CA GLY A 185 -2.45 15.32 14.42
C GLY A 185 -2.09 15.37 12.94
N SER A 186 -0.92 15.94 12.60
CA SER A 186 -0.40 16.03 11.23
C SER A 186 0.87 15.19 11.03
N ASN A 187 1.14 14.76 9.80
CA ASN A 187 2.24 13.84 9.47
C ASN A 187 2.19 12.54 10.30
N VAL A 188 0.97 12.03 10.55
CA VAL A 188 0.72 10.76 11.22
C VAL A 188 0.64 9.66 10.19
N THR A 189 1.40 8.59 10.40
CA THR A 189 1.24 7.35 9.63
C THR A 189 0.55 6.30 10.49
N LEU A 190 -0.67 5.92 10.15
CA LEU A 190 -1.26 4.67 10.62
C LEU A 190 -0.75 3.53 9.75
N PHE A 191 -0.13 2.55 10.38
CA PHE A 191 0.35 1.34 9.73
C PHE A 191 -0.33 0.14 10.35
N GLY A 192 -1.19 -0.55 9.59
CA GLY A 192 -1.80 -1.79 10.06
C GLY A 192 -0.87 -3.00 9.87
N GLU A 193 -0.88 -3.89 10.85
CA GLU A 193 -0.10 -5.12 10.82
C GLU A 193 -0.59 -6.11 9.74
N GLY A 194 0.37 -6.87 9.23
CA GLY A 194 0.16 -8.10 8.49
C GLY A 194 0.10 -7.94 6.98
N PRO A 195 0.12 -9.07 6.26
CA PRO A 195 -0.25 -9.10 4.86
C PRO A 195 -1.65 -8.53 4.72
N GLN A 196 -1.94 -7.98 3.56
CA GLN A 196 -3.27 -7.51 3.23
C GLN A 196 -3.71 -6.19 3.90
N GLY A 197 -2.89 -5.58 4.77
CA GLY A 197 -3.38 -4.43 5.52
C GLY A 197 -4.71 -4.74 6.24
N GLY A 198 -4.90 -6.03 6.49
CA GLY A 198 -6.22 -6.66 6.47
C GLY A 198 -6.44 -7.51 7.70
N THR A 199 -5.42 -7.64 8.56
CA THR A 199 -5.60 -8.15 9.91
C THR A 199 -6.10 -7.07 10.86
N VAL A 200 -5.93 -5.79 10.49
CA VAL A 200 -6.49 -4.64 11.21
C VAL A 200 -7.84 -4.26 10.63
N THR A 201 -8.87 -4.36 11.48
CA THR A 201 -10.22 -3.87 11.19
C THR A 201 -10.53 -2.68 12.08
N ILE A 202 -10.98 -1.59 11.49
CA ILE A 202 -11.51 -0.41 12.18
C ILE A 202 -13.04 -0.48 12.05
N ASP A 203 -13.68 -0.84 13.15
CA ASP A 203 -15.13 -0.92 13.28
C ASP A 203 -15.68 0.43 13.74
N GLY A 204 -15.67 1.37 12.80
CA GLY A 204 -16.03 2.76 13.01
C GLY A 204 -15.72 3.61 11.78
N ASN A 205 -16.04 4.90 11.88
CA ASN A 205 -15.65 5.89 10.89
C ASN A 205 -14.21 6.35 11.12
N VAL A 206 -13.55 6.80 10.06
CA VAL A 206 -12.22 7.40 10.13
C VAL A 206 -12.29 8.81 9.55
N THR A 207 -11.89 9.78 10.37
CA THR A 207 -11.77 11.19 9.95
C THR A 207 -10.30 11.61 10.01
N VAL A 208 -9.83 12.23 8.94
CA VAL A 208 -8.45 12.71 8.81
C VAL A 208 -8.46 14.22 8.61
N ASN A 209 -8.30 14.94 9.71
CA ASN A 209 -8.33 16.41 9.75
C ASN A 209 -6.94 17.02 9.56
N GLY A 210 -5.91 16.42 10.15
CA GLY A 210 -4.53 16.89 10.00
C GLY A 210 -3.95 16.64 8.61
N SER A 211 -2.94 17.43 8.26
CA SER A 211 -2.29 17.40 6.95
C SER A 211 -1.16 16.37 6.90
N GLY A 212 -0.84 15.87 5.71
CA GLY A 212 0.27 14.92 5.49
C GLY A 212 0.07 13.55 6.15
N ASN A 213 -1.16 13.24 6.58
CA ASN A 213 -1.47 11.99 7.25
C ASN A 213 -1.55 10.83 6.26
N ARG A 214 -1.25 9.63 6.72
CA ARG A 214 -1.20 8.44 5.89
C ARG A 214 -1.84 7.26 6.58
N ILE A 215 -2.69 6.56 5.86
CA ILE A 215 -3.26 5.28 6.29
C ILE A 215 -2.72 4.21 5.34
N ARG A 216 -2.01 3.22 5.89
CA ARG A 216 -1.56 2.07 5.13
C ARG A 216 -2.13 0.81 5.75
N GLY A 217 -2.81 0.05 4.91
CA GLY A 217 -3.20 -1.31 5.23
C GLY A 217 -4.15 -1.41 6.42
N ALA A 218 -5.36 -0.86 6.27
CA ALA A 218 -6.46 -1.11 7.20
C ALA A 218 -7.75 -1.47 6.46
N ARG A 219 -8.63 -2.26 7.10
CA ARG A 219 -10.04 -2.40 6.70
C ARG A 219 -10.90 -1.48 7.55
N ILE A 220 -11.53 -0.49 6.94
CA ILE A 220 -12.44 0.46 7.57
C ILE A 220 -13.88 0.05 7.23
N LEU A 221 -14.67 -0.32 8.24
CA LEU A 221 -16.07 -0.73 8.02
C LEU A 221 -16.99 0.48 7.84
N GLY A 222 -16.70 1.59 8.51
CA GLY A 222 -17.46 2.84 8.40
C GLY A 222 -17.02 3.72 7.23
N ASN A 223 -17.35 5.00 7.35
CA ASN A 223 -16.99 6.02 6.35
C ASN A 223 -15.55 6.48 6.53
N LEU A 224 -14.92 6.93 5.45
CA LEU A 224 -13.62 7.60 5.44
C LEU A 224 -13.76 9.05 4.98
N SER A 225 -13.30 9.99 5.79
CA SER A 225 -13.21 11.42 5.44
C SER A 225 -11.76 11.89 5.45
N LEU A 226 -11.20 12.21 4.28
CA LEU A 226 -9.87 12.80 4.10
C LEU A 226 -9.99 14.31 3.86
N ILE A 227 -9.85 15.10 4.93
CA ILE A 227 -10.08 16.54 4.93
C ILE A 227 -8.76 17.31 4.88
N GLY A 228 -7.73 16.86 5.60
CA GLY A 228 -6.41 17.49 5.60
C GLY A 228 -5.69 17.39 4.26
N SER A 229 -4.90 18.41 3.92
CA SER A 229 -4.12 18.43 2.68
C SER A 229 -2.94 17.45 2.75
N GLY A 230 -2.56 16.86 1.61
CA GLY A 230 -1.51 15.85 1.54
C GLY A 230 -1.85 14.53 2.26
N ALA A 231 -3.10 14.37 2.72
CA ALA A 231 -3.53 13.14 3.36
C ALA A 231 -3.69 12.02 2.32
N GLY A 232 -3.38 10.79 2.69
CA GLY A 232 -3.47 9.68 1.75
C GLY A 232 -3.79 8.35 2.39
N ILE A 233 -4.19 7.42 1.53
CA ILE A 233 -4.46 6.04 1.88
C ILE A 233 -3.86 5.09 0.83
N THR A 234 -3.19 4.03 1.29
CA THR A 234 -2.71 2.94 0.43
C THR A 234 -3.19 1.61 0.94
N TYR A 235 -3.47 0.69 0.01
CA TYR A 235 -3.60 -0.74 0.31
C TYR A 235 -4.64 -1.04 1.39
N SER A 236 -5.67 -0.19 1.46
CA SER A 236 -6.71 -0.25 2.48
C SER A 236 -8.06 -0.51 1.83
N ARG A 237 -9.03 -0.93 2.64
CA ARG A 237 -10.41 -1.15 2.22
C ARG A 237 -11.35 -0.24 2.99
N VAL A 238 -12.35 0.31 2.31
CA VAL A 238 -13.39 1.13 2.94
C VAL A 238 -14.77 0.57 2.55
N GLY A 239 -15.51 0.09 3.54
CA GLY A 239 -16.87 -0.42 3.40
C GLY A 239 -17.91 0.70 3.24
N GLY A 240 -17.74 1.80 3.98
CA GLY A 240 -18.61 2.97 3.89
C GLY A 240 -18.27 3.92 2.75
N ALA A 241 -18.89 5.10 2.80
CA ALA A 241 -18.63 6.18 1.87
C ALA A 241 -17.23 6.77 2.07
N VAL A 242 -16.62 7.23 0.98
CA VAL A 242 -15.33 7.93 0.98
C VAL A 242 -15.56 9.38 0.58
N ALA A 243 -15.08 10.32 1.38
CA ALA A 243 -15.07 11.73 1.07
C ALA A 243 -13.63 12.27 1.11
N VAL A 244 -13.17 12.87 0.01
CA VAL A 244 -11.84 13.49 -0.08
C VAL A 244 -12.00 14.96 -0.45
N SER A 245 -11.77 15.85 0.50
CA SER A 245 -11.87 17.30 0.32
C SER A 245 -10.53 18.01 0.47
N GLY A 246 -9.53 17.37 1.08
CA GLY A 246 -8.16 17.91 1.17
C GLY A 246 -7.47 17.96 -0.19
N SER A 247 -6.60 18.95 -0.38
CA SER A 247 -5.77 19.05 -1.59
C SER A 247 -4.60 18.07 -1.55
N ASP A 248 -4.06 17.72 -2.72
CA ASP A 248 -2.84 16.92 -2.90
C ASP A 248 -2.90 15.55 -2.22
N ALA A 249 -4.11 14.99 -2.09
CA ALA A 249 -4.29 13.67 -1.51
C ALA A 249 -3.72 12.57 -2.40
N VAL A 250 -3.26 11.47 -1.79
CA VAL A 250 -2.75 10.31 -2.52
C VAL A 250 -3.57 9.06 -2.19
N LEU A 251 -4.27 8.54 -3.19
CA LEU A 251 -5.02 7.28 -3.12
C LEU A 251 -4.31 6.26 -4.00
N LEU A 252 -3.72 5.24 -3.39
CA LEU A 252 -2.96 4.24 -4.13
C LEU A 252 -3.42 2.82 -3.79
N ASN A 253 -3.90 2.10 -4.80
CA ASN A 253 -4.22 0.67 -4.73
C ASN A 253 -5.14 0.29 -3.56
N ASN A 254 -6.25 1.02 -3.40
CA ASN A 254 -7.27 0.78 -2.38
C ASN A 254 -8.51 0.07 -2.95
N GLY A 255 -9.33 -0.51 -2.07
CA GLY A 255 -10.66 -1.00 -2.39
C GLY A 255 -11.75 -0.16 -1.73
N PHE A 256 -12.53 0.58 -2.52
CA PHE A 256 -13.68 1.34 -2.05
C PHE A 256 -14.98 0.67 -2.47
N CYS A 257 -15.84 0.38 -1.49
CA CYS A 257 -17.08 -0.33 -1.72
C CYS A 257 -18.32 0.56 -1.58
N GLY A 258 -18.23 1.66 -0.82
CA GLY A 258 -19.23 2.71 -0.81
C GLY A 258 -19.02 3.76 -1.89
N ALA A 259 -19.92 4.75 -1.92
CA ALA A 259 -19.79 5.89 -2.83
C ALA A 259 -18.56 6.75 -2.49
N ALA A 260 -17.86 7.23 -3.51
CA ALA A 260 -16.71 8.12 -3.35
C ALA A 260 -17.02 9.53 -3.89
N THR A 261 -16.81 10.54 -3.05
CA THR A 261 -16.93 11.95 -3.39
C THR A 261 -15.59 12.62 -3.25
N ILE A 262 -15.08 13.19 -4.34
CA ILE A 262 -13.76 13.82 -4.41
C ILE A 262 -13.97 15.27 -4.85
N SER A 263 -13.63 16.21 -3.97
CA SER A 263 -13.74 17.65 -4.22
C SER A 263 -12.43 18.41 -4.03
N GLY A 264 -11.40 17.77 -3.46
CA GLY A 264 -10.06 18.35 -3.33
C GLY A 264 -9.33 18.49 -4.68
N SER A 265 -8.34 19.38 -4.74
CA SER A 265 -7.48 19.58 -5.91
C SER A 265 -6.22 18.72 -5.86
N GLY A 266 -5.55 18.47 -6.98
CA GLY A 266 -4.21 17.85 -6.98
C GLY A 266 -4.18 16.38 -6.56
N LEU A 267 -5.32 15.69 -6.58
CA LEU A 267 -5.40 14.27 -6.24
C LEU A 267 -4.51 13.40 -7.14
N LEU A 268 -3.68 12.55 -6.54
CA LEU A 268 -3.06 11.41 -7.20
C LEU A 268 -3.88 10.15 -6.91
N ALA A 269 -4.51 9.57 -7.93
CA ALA A 269 -5.37 8.39 -7.78
C ALA A 269 -4.98 7.28 -8.76
N LEU A 270 -4.31 6.25 -8.25
CA LEU A 270 -3.80 5.14 -9.04
C LEU A 270 -4.28 3.80 -8.46
N GLY A 271 -4.86 2.95 -9.31
CA GLY A 271 -5.19 1.56 -8.97
C GLY A 271 -6.32 1.39 -7.94
N ASN A 272 -7.13 2.41 -7.66
CA ASN A 272 -8.19 2.29 -6.65
C ASN A 272 -9.45 1.65 -7.23
N ALA A 273 -9.79 0.45 -6.76
CA ALA A 273 -11.05 -0.19 -7.07
C ALA A 273 -12.22 0.57 -6.42
N GLY A 274 -13.32 0.74 -7.15
CA GLY A 274 -14.45 1.58 -6.73
C GLY A 274 -14.36 3.03 -7.18
N LEU A 275 -13.23 3.44 -7.78
CA LEU A 275 -13.11 4.65 -8.57
C LEU A 275 -12.98 4.27 -10.05
N GLN A 276 -13.69 4.97 -10.93
CA GLN A 276 -13.56 4.75 -12.37
C GLN A 276 -12.09 4.87 -12.81
N PRO A 277 -11.63 4.07 -13.80
CA PRO A 277 -12.41 3.07 -14.55
C PRO A 277 -12.49 1.69 -13.85
N ILE A 278 -12.02 1.56 -12.61
CA ILE A 278 -11.90 0.28 -11.91
C ILE A 278 -13.18 0.04 -11.10
N ALA A 279 -13.90 -1.04 -11.42
CA ALA A 279 -15.08 -1.42 -10.67
C ALA A 279 -14.78 -1.68 -9.18
N PRO A 280 -15.77 -1.51 -8.28
CA PRO A 280 -15.64 -1.92 -6.89
C PRO A 280 -15.23 -3.40 -6.75
N PRO A 281 -14.52 -3.79 -5.68
CA PRO A 281 -14.18 -5.19 -5.41
C PRO A 281 -15.39 -6.11 -5.44
N ALA A 282 -15.30 -7.22 -6.19
CA ALA A 282 -16.34 -8.24 -6.21
C ALA A 282 -16.48 -8.90 -4.82
N GLY A 283 -17.71 -8.96 -4.29
CA GLY A 283 -17.97 -9.48 -2.94
C GLY A 283 -17.86 -8.45 -1.81
N GLY A 284 -17.56 -7.19 -2.12
CA GLY A 284 -17.56 -6.10 -1.16
C GLY A 284 -16.28 -5.94 -0.34
N CYS A 285 -16.39 -5.08 0.67
CA CYS A 285 -15.40 -4.74 1.68
C CYS A 285 -16.06 -4.99 3.04
#